data_AF-A0A9D5R2H1-F1
#
_entry.id   AF-A0A9D5R2H1-F1
#
_cell.length_a   1.000
_cell.length_b   1.000
_cell.length_c   1.000
_cell.angle_alpha   90.00
_cell.angle_beta   90.00
_cell.angle_gamma   90.00
#
_symmetry.space_group_name_H-M   'P 1'
#
loop_
_entity.id
_entity.type
_entity.pdbx_description
1 polymer ?
#
loop_
_entity_poly.entity_id
_entity_poly.type
_entity_poly.pdbx_seq_one_letter_code
_entity_poly.pdbx_strand_id
1 'polypeptide(L)'
;MNWNKIKGIIFDYGGTLDSRGVHWSEVIWAGWQRAAIAVTKEQFREAYVHAERALAKSQIILPEDNFLELMRKKVKIELEFLGIFTPERCESIARYCYDSARECVEESRPVLEALSARYPLVLVSNFYGNVSAVLSDFDLLRYFPRIIESAVVGVRKPDPAIFRLGVEALGLPAEEVLVVGDSLKKDILPAESIGCQTAWIKGKGWTADEDAQTHPSQIPSLSSLLQ
;
A
#
# COMPACT_ATOMS: atom_id res chain seq x y z
N MET A 1 -8.75 -20.44 -2.20
CA MET A 1 -7.33 -20.56 -2.60
C MET A 1 -6.93 -22.03 -2.59
N ASN A 2 -6.10 -22.46 -3.55
CA ASN A 2 -5.50 -23.79 -3.58
C ASN A 2 -3.98 -23.67 -3.41
N TRP A 3 -3.53 -23.78 -2.17
CA TRP A 3 -2.12 -23.64 -1.78
C TRP A 3 -1.18 -24.62 -2.49
N ASN A 4 -1.66 -25.81 -2.86
CA ASN A 4 -0.85 -26.81 -3.56
C ASN A 4 -0.44 -26.37 -4.98
N LYS A 5 -1.06 -25.33 -5.53
CA LYS A 5 -0.71 -24.76 -6.83
C LYS A 5 0.17 -23.51 -6.73
N ILE A 6 0.27 -22.89 -5.56
CA ILE A 6 1.02 -21.63 -5.41
C ILE A 6 2.51 -21.92 -5.38
N LYS A 7 3.26 -21.20 -6.21
CA LYS A 7 4.72 -21.25 -6.30
C LYS A 7 5.39 -19.89 -6.16
N GLY A 8 4.64 -18.79 -6.16
CA GLY A 8 5.16 -17.45 -5.95
C GLY A 8 4.07 -16.50 -5.46
N ILE A 9 4.48 -15.42 -4.80
CA ILE A 9 3.54 -14.48 -4.19
C ILE A 9 3.89 -13.05 -4.61
N ILE A 10 2.87 -12.32 -5.01
CA ILE A 10 2.92 -10.88 -5.26
C ILE A 10 2.21 -10.18 -4.12
N PHE A 11 2.87 -9.20 -3.52
CA PHE A 11 2.30 -8.35 -2.48
C PHE A 11 2.07 -6.94 -3.02
N ASP A 12 0.89 -6.39 -2.73
CA ASP A 12 0.76 -4.94 -2.58
C ASP A 12 1.48 -4.46 -1.30
N TYR A 13 1.82 -3.17 -1.26
CA TYR A 13 2.43 -2.52 -0.09
C TYR A 13 1.40 -1.73 0.72
N GLY A 14 0.97 -0.59 0.17
CA GLY A 14 0.19 0.42 0.87
C GLY A 14 -1.27 0.03 1.03
N GLY A 15 -1.73 -0.15 2.26
CA GLY A 15 -3.02 -0.82 2.51
C GLY A 15 -2.83 -2.23 3.02
N THR A 16 -1.78 -2.93 2.58
CA THR A 16 -1.63 -4.38 2.77
C THR A 16 -0.64 -4.71 3.88
N LEU A 17 0.61 -4.25 3.74
CA LEU A 17 1.71 -4.54 4.67
C LEU A 17 1.86 -3.46 5.76
N ASP A 18 1.34 -2.26 5.50
CA ASP A 18 1.59 -1.07 6.32
C ASP A 18 0.33 -0.48 6.99
N SER A 19 -0.84 -1.10 6.82
CA SER A 19 -2.08 -0.58 7.44
C SER A 19 -3.21 -1.60 7.70
N ARG A 20 -2.96 -2.91 7.59
CA ARG A 20 -3.95 -3.98 7.91
C ARG A 20 -5.27 -3.88 7.13
N GLY A 21 -5.21 -3.49 5.87
CA GLY A 21 -6.37 -3.30 5.00
C GLY A 21 -7.03 -1.92 5.11
N VAL A 22 -6.52 -1.03 5.97
CA VAL A 22 -7.08 0.31 6.16
C VAL A 22 -6.51 1.25 5.10
N HIS A 23 -7.38 1.87 4.30
CA HIS A 23 -6.96 2.84 3.30
C HIS A 23 -6.20 4.00 3.94
N TRP A 24 -5.09 4.41 3.34
CA TRP A 24 -4.16 5.40 3.91
C TRP A 24 -4.78 6.76 4.25
N SER A 25 -5.88 7.15 3.60
CA SER A 25 -6.63 8.33 4.01
C SER A 25 -7.18 8.27 5.44
N GLU A 26 -7.59 7.09 5.89
CA GLU A 26 -8.16 6.91 7.23
C GLU A 26 -7.05 6.93 8.28
N VAL A 27 -5.87 6.40 7.96
CA VAL A 27 -4.68 6.50 8.81
C VAL A 27 -4.24 7.96 8.97
N ILE A 28 -4.13 8.70 7.86
CA ILE A 28 -3.78 10.13 7.91
C ILE A 28 -4.85 10.92 8.65
N TRP A 29 -6.13 10.65 8.40
CA TRP A 29 -7.24 11.29 9.12
C TRP A 29 -7.14 11.08 10.63
N ALA A 30 -6.82 9.87 11.09
CA ALA A 30 -6.60 9.61 12.51
C ALA A 30 -5.42 10.44 13.07
N GLY A 31 -4.37 10.65 12.28
CA GLY A 31 -3.27 11.57 12.61
C GLY A 31 -3.73 13.02 12.77
N TRP A 32 -4.58 13.51 11.86
CA TRP A 32 -5.19 14.84 11.94
C TRP A 32 -6.06 14.99 13.20
N GLN A 33 -6.86 13.98 13.52
CA GLN A 33 -7.68 13.96 14.74
C GLN A 33 -6.80 13.99 15.99
N ARG A 34 -5.71 13.21 16.00
CA ARG A 34 -4.77 13.16 17.12
C ARG A 34 -4.03 14.48 17.34
N ALA A 35 -3.74 15.20 16.26
CA ALA A 35 -3.17 16.54 16.26
C ALA A 35 -4.21 17.65 16.54
N ALA A 36 -5.47 17.28 16.83
CA ALA A 36 -6.57 18.20 17.12
C ALA A 36 -6.78 19.28 16.03
N ILE A 37 -6.64 18.91 14.76
CA ILE A 37 -6.91 19.81 13.65
C ILE A 37 -8.42 20.03 13.52
N ALA A 38 -8.86 21.29 13.66
CA ALA A 38 -10.26 21.67 13.61
C ALA A 38 -10.80 21.79 12.16
N VAL A 39 -10.91 20.66 11.47
CA VAL A 39 -11.54 20.57 10.13
C VAL A 39 -12.54 19.41 10.08
N THR A 40 -13.47 19.45 9.11
CA THR A 40 -14.36 18.31 8.86
C THR A 40 -13.64 17.22 8.05
N LYS A 41 -14.21 16.01 8.05
CA LYS A 41 -13.66 14.90 7.24
C LYS A 41 -13.75 15.21 5.74
N GLU A 42 -14.75 15.96 5.31
CA GLU A 42 -14.94 16.39 3.92
C GLU A 42 -13.81 17.34 3.49
N GLN A 43 -13.49 18.36 4.31
CA GLN A 43 -12.37 19.27 4.05
C GLN A 43 -11.04 18.52 3.96
N PHE A 44 -10.81 17.56 4.88
CA PHE A 44 -9.64 16.69 4.81
C PHE A 44 -9.61 15.88 3.50
N ARG A 45 -10.74 15.29 3.07
CA ARG A 45 -10.80 14.51 1.83
C ARG A 45 -10.46 15.35 0.61
N GLU A 46 -10.89 16.62 0.56
CA GLU A 46 -10.50 17.55 -0.50
C GLU A 46 -8.99 17.79 -0.51
N ALA A 47 -8.39 18.02 0.67
CA ALA A 47 -6.95 18.20 0.84
C ALA A 47 -6.16 16.94 0.43
N TYR A 48 -6.61 15.75 0.86
CA TYR A 48 -6.02 14.47 0.50
C TYR A 48 -6.03 14.27 -1.03
N VAL A 49 -7.17 14.50 -1.69
CA VAL A 49 -7.28 14.37 -3.15
C VAL A 49 -6.40 15.41 -3.86
N HIS A 50 -6.29 16.62 -3.33
CA HIS A 50 -5.39 17.64 -3.85
C HIS A 50 -3.93 17.17 -3.79
N ALA A 51 -3.48 16.66 -2.64
CA ALA A 51 -2.13 16.16 -2.46
C ALA A 51 -1.83 14.95 -3.38
N GLU A 52 -2.73 13.97 -3.46
CA GLU A 52 -2.59 12.83 -4.39
C GLU A 52 -2.38 13.29 -5.84
N ARG A 53 -3.14 14.31 -6.29
CA ARG A 53 -3.01 14.87 -7.63
C ARG A 53 -1.70 15.62 -7.82
N ALA A 54 -1.22 16.35 -6.81
CA ALA A 54 0.04 17.06 -6.86
C ALA A 54 1.22 16.08 -6.98
N LEU A 55 1.23 15.05 -6.12
CA LEU A 55 2.25 13.99 -6.10
C LEU A 55 2.24 13.15 -7.39
N ALA A 56 1.09 12.96 -8.02
CA ALA A 56 1.00 12.25 -9.30
C ALA A 56 1.49 13.06 -10.52
N LYS A 57 1.53 14.39 -10.43
CA LYS A 57 1.86 15.29 -11.56
C LYS A 57 3.27 15.85 -11.51
N SER A 58 3.85 15.91 -10.32
CA SER A 58 5.12 16.59 -10.07
C SER A 58 6.07 15.63 -9.36
N GLN A 59 7.36 15.68 -9.69
CA GLN A 59 8.39 14.88 -9.03
C GLN A 59 8.76 15.49 -7.66
N ILE A 60 7.78 15.48 -6.74
CA ILE A 60 7.91 16.01 -5.37
C ILE A 60 8.59 14.98 -4.47
N ILE A 61 8.20 13.71 -4.63
CA ILE A 61 8.84 12.58 -3.95
C ILE A 61 10.09 12.20 -4.75
N LEU A 62 11.21 12.12 -4.06
CA LEU A 62 12.51 11.73 -4.59
C LEU A 62 12.77 10.25 -4.28
N PRO A 63 13.52 9.52 -5.12
CA PRO A 63 13.77 8.10 -4.92
C PRO A 63 14.37 7.74 -3.55
N GLU A 64 15.15 8.64 -2.95
CA GLU A 64 15.78 8.50 -1.64
C GLU A 64 14.89 8.88 -0.45
N ASP A 65 13.70 9.42 -0.68
CA ASP A 65 12.77 9.75 0.40
C ASP A 65 12.32 8.48 1.10
N ASN A 66 12.63 8.39 2.40
CA ASN A 66 12.09 7.34 3.24
C ASN A 66 10.60 7.60 3.57
N PHE A 67 9.98 6.73 4.37
CA PHE A 67 8.53 6.84 4.57
C PHE A 67 8.13 8.11 5.33
N LEU A 68 8.96 8.53 6.29
CA LEU A 68 8.72 9.75 7.05
C LEU A 68 8.82 11.00 6.17
N GLU A 69 9.82 11.09 5.29
CA GLU A 69 9.97 12.21 4.35
C GLU A 69 8.80 12.27 3.35
N LEU A 70 8.37 11.12 2.83
CA LEU A 70 7.16 11.03 2.00
C LEU A 70 5.95 11.58 2.76
N MET A 71 5.78 11.18 4.02
CA MET A 71 4.64 11.64 4.81
C MET A 71 4.71 13.13 5.13
N ARG A 72 5.89 13.67 5.45
CA ARG A 72 6.11 15.11 5.65
C ARG A 72 5.72 15.90 4.41
N LYS A 73 6.18 15.48 3.22
CA LYS A 73 5.86 16.16 1.95
C LYS A 73 4.37 16.10 1.63
N LYS A 74 3.75 14.93 1.78
CA LYS A 74 2.31 14.75 1.52
C LYS A 74 1.44 15.59 2.46
N VAL A 75 1.65 15.47 3.77
CA VAL A 75 0.87 16.19 4.79
C VAL A 75 1.07 17.70 4.67
N LYS A 76 2.30 18.16 4.34
CA LYS A 76 2.56 19.57 4.08
C LYS A 76 1.64 20.12 2.99
N ILE A 77 1.54 19.42 1.85
CA ILE A 77 0.67 19.84 0.73
C ILE A 77 -0.80 19.88 1.16
N GLU A 78 -1.26 18.88 1.92
CA GLU A 78 -2.64 18.83 2.43
C GLU A 78 -2.94 20.03 3.36
N LEU A 79 -2.03 20.36 4.28
CA LEU A 79 -2.20 21.48 5.20
C LEU A 79 -2.07 22.85 4.51
N GLU A 80 -1.17 22.97 3.53
CA GLU A 80 -1.00 24.18 2.71
C GLU A 80 -2.25 24.46 1.86
N PHE A 81 -2.88 23.41 1.30
CA PHE A 81 -4.12 23.52 0.55
C PHE A 81 -5.25 24.16 1.37
N LEU A 82 -5.34 23.83 2.66
CA LEU A 82 -6.33 24.39 3.57
C LEU A 82 -5.88 25.71 4.24
N GLY A 83 -4.66 26.18 3.97
CA GLY A 83 -4.12 27.41 4.58
C GLY A 83 -3.82 27.29 6.08
N ILE A 84 -3.62 26.07 6.59
CA ILE A 84 -3.44 25.78 8.02
C ILE A 84 -2.08 25.16 8.36
N PHE A 85 -1.14 25.21 7.42
CA PHE A 85 0.20 24.68 7.57
C PHE A 85 0.96 25.34 8.72
N THR A 86 1.55 24.49 9.56
CA THR A 86 2.62 24.84 10.49
C THR A 86 3.60 23.65 10.53
N PRO A 87 4.91 23.88 10.73
CA PRO A 87 5.87 22.79 10.86
C PRO A 87 5.47 21.77 11.94
N GLU A 88 4.92 22.23 13.06
CA GLU A 88 4.54 21.41 14.21
C GLU A 88 3.38 20.45 13.87
N ARG A 89 2.34 20.96 13.19
CA ARG A 89 1.22 20.12 12.73
C ARG A 89 1.69 19.09 11.72
N CYS A 90 2.49 19.51 10.76
CA CYS A 90 3.03 18.65 9.71
C CYS A 90 3.85 17.50 10.32
N GLU A 91 4.77 17.83 11.22
CA GLU A 91 5.62 16.85 11.89
C GLU A 91 4.82 15.88 12.76
N SER A 92 3.85 16.38 13.53
CA SER A 92 3.00 15.56 14.40
C SER A 92 2.21 14.51 13.61
N ILE A 93 1.54 14.92 12.53
CA ILE A 93 0.75 14.03 11.68
C ILE A 93 1.64 13.05 10.92
N ALA A 94 2.76 13.53 10.35
CA ALA A 94 3.68 12.67 9.61
C ALA A 94 4.29 11.58 10.50
N ARG A 95 4.68 11.92 11.74
CA ARG A 95 5.17 10.95 12.73
C ARG A 95 4.10 9.94 13.11
N TYR A 96 2.87 10.37 13.35
CA TYR A 96 1.78 9.45 13.63
C TYR A 96 1.59 8.41 12.50
N CYS A 97 1.63 8.87 11.25
CA CYS A 97 1.54 8.00 10.07
C CYS A 97 2.71 7.02 10.00
N TYR A 98 3.93 7.51 10.24
CA TYR A 98 5.15 6.69 10.26
C TYR A 98 5.09 5.61 11.36
N ASP A 99 4.75 5.99 12.59
CA ASP A 99 4.66 5.07 13.71
C ASP A 99 3.57 4.02 13.48
N SER A 100 2.42 4.43 12.94
CA SER A 100 1.32 3.52 12.58
C SER A 100 1.75 2.52 11.51
N ALA A 101 2.46 2.95 10.46
CA ALA A 101 3.02 2.06 9.44
C ALA A 101 4.02 1.08 10.05
N ARG A 102 4.95 1.59 10.87
CA ARG A 102 5.98 0.77 11.52
C ARG A 102 5.37 -0.35 12.35
N GLU A 103 4.34 -0.05 13.14
CA GLU A 103 3.62 -1.08 13.92
C GLU A 103 3.02 -2.18 13.04
N CYS A 104 2.34 -1.80 11.94
CA CYS A 104 1.77 -2.76 10.99
C CYS A 104 2.83 -3.60 10.30
N VAL A 105 3.95 -2.97 9.95
CA VAL A 105 5.09 -3.63 9.31
C VAL A 105 5.72 -4.65 10.25
N GLU A 106 5.92 -4.32 11.53
CA GLU A 106 6.48 -5.26 12.51
C GLU A 106 5.58 -6.49 12.69
N GLU A 107 4.25 -6.34 12.61
CA GLU A 107 3.32 -7.47 12.59
C GLU A 107 3.41 -8.29 11.29
N SER A 108 3.66 -7.62 10.16
CA SER A 108 3.78 -8.27 8.86
C SER A 108 5.10 -9.02 8.68
N ARG A 109 6.17 -8.56 9.33
CA ARG A 109 7.54 -9.05 9.16
C ARG A 109 7.69 -10.57 9.41
N PRO A 110 7.16 -11.17 10.51
CA PRO A 110 7.24 -12.62 10.71
C PRO A 110 6.54 -13.42 9.61
N VAL A 111 5.46 -12.89 9.05
CA VAL A 111 4.73 -13.54 7.94
C VAL A 111 5.55 -13.49 6.66
N LEU A 112 6.12 -12.33 6.34
CA LEU A 112 7.01 -12.16 5.17
C LEU A 112 8.25 -13.04 5.29
N GLU A 113 8.88 -13.12 6.46
CA GLU A 113 10.02 -14.01 6.72
C GLU A 113 9.67 -15.46 6.40
N ALA A 114 8.60 -15.98 7.00
CA ALA A 114 8.17 -17.37 6.80
C ALA A 114 7.75 -17.67 5.35
N LEU A 115 7.10 -16.72 4.67
CA LEU A 115 6.72 -16.88 3.26
C LEU A 115 7.92 -16.78 2.33
N SER A 116 8.87 -15.88 2.58
CA SER A 116 10.08 -15.70 1.76
C SER A 116 11.00 -16.93 1.81
N ALA A 117 10.97 -17.68 2.91
CA ALA A 117 11.68 -18.95 3.03
C ALA A 117 11.07 -20.08 2.17
N ARG A 118 9.83 -19.91 1.70
CA ARG A 118 9.06 -20.94 0.96
C ARG A 118 8.78 -20.56 -0.49
N TYR A 119 8.64 -19.26 -0.77
CA TYR A 119 8.21 -18.74 -2.06
C TYR A 119 9.05 -17.52 -2.48
N PRO A 120 9.39 -17.38 -3.77
CA PRO A 120 9.83 -16.10 -4.30
C PRO A 120 8.71 -15.06 -4.13
N LEU A 121 9.10 -13.88 -3.64
CA LEU A 121 8.19 -12.77 -3.41
C LEU A 121 8.51 -11.61 -4.37
N VAL A 122 7.46 -10.96 -4.87
CA VAL A 122 7.55 -9.73 -5.66
C VAL A 122 6.62 -8.69 -5.07
N LEU A 123 7.07 -7.44 -5.02
CA LEU A 123 6.20 -6.32 -4.66
C LEU A 123 5.62 -5.69 -5.92
N VAL A 124 4.32 -5.43 -5.96
CA VAL A 124 3.66 -4.63 -7.01
C VAL A 124 2.86 -3.53 -6.33
N SER A 125 3.23 -2.26 -6.53
CA SER A 125 2.57 -1.15 -5.83
C SER A 125 2.35 0.08 -6.70
N ASN A 126 1.21 0.76 -6.48
CA ASN A 126 0.99 2.11 -6.95
C ASN A 126 1.69 3.09 -5.99
N PHE A 127 2.90 3.53 -6.33
CA PHE A 127 3.73 4.34 -5.45
C PHE A 127 4.48 5.44 -6.25
N TYR A 128 5.24 6.29 -5.57
CA TYR A 128 5.71 7.59 -6.10
C TYR A 128 7.15 7.60 -6.68
N GLY A 129 7.79 6.45 -6.81
CA GLY A 129 9.17 6.27 -7.30
C GLY A 129 10.21 5.98 -6.21
N ASN A 130 9.78 5.88 -4.94
CA ASN A 130 10.64 5.76 -3.77
C ASN A 130 10.35 4.52 -2.92
N VAL A 131 9.58 3.55 -3.43
CA VAL A 131 9.16 2.38 -2.63
C VAL A 131 10.37 1.60 -2.11
N SER A 132 11.48 1.55 -2.84
CA SER A 132 12.71 0.89 -2.36
C SER A 132 13.32 1.56 -1.13
N ALA A 133 13.32 2.90 -1.05
CA ALA A 133 13.77 3.63 0.13
C ALA A 133 12.84 3.39 1.32
N VAL A 134 11.52 3.37 1.09
CA VAL A 134 10.51 3.04 2.10
C VAL A 134 10.68 1.61 2.64
N LEU A 135 10.85 0.62 1.75
CA LEU A 135 11.10 -0.76 2.17
C LEU A 135 12.44 -0.90 2.90
N SER A 136 13.45 -0.11 2.56
CA SER A 136 14.74 -0.12 3.27
C SER A 136 14.60 0.45 4.68
N ASP A 137 13.88 1.57 4.83
CA ASP A 137 13.59 2.24 6.12
C ASP A 137 12.92 1.28 7.12
N PHE A 138 12.09 0.39 6.58
CA PHE A 138 11.31 -0.59 7.34
C PHE A 138 11.91 -2.00 7.37
N ASP A 139 13.15 -2.19 6.89
CA ASP A 139 13.83 -3.49 6.86
C ASP A 139 13.05 -4.59 6.10
N LEU A 140 12.24 -4.20 5.12
CA LEU A 140 11.45 -5.10 4.27
C LEU A 140 12.09 -5.37 2.92
N LEU A 141 13.02 -4.53 2.47
CA LEU A 141 13.62 -4.62 1.13
C LEU A 141 14.21 -6.00 0.82
N ARG A 142 14.80 -6.65 1.83
CA ARG A 142 15.40 -7.99 1.72
C ARG A 142 14.43 -9.08 1.27
N TYR A 143 13.13 -8.91 1.49
CA TYR A 143 12.11 -9.90 1.10
C TYR A 143 11.71 -9.79 -0.38
N PHE A 144 11.97 -8.64 -1.01
CA PHE A 144 11.48 -8.32 -2.35
C PHE A 144 12.64 -8.04 -3.32
N PRO A 145 13.30 -9.09 -3.85
CA PRO A 145 14.39 -8.93 -4.81
C PRO A 145 13.94 -8.26 -6.13
N ARG A 146 12.64 -8.29 -6.42
CA ARG A 146 12.03 -7.59 -7.56
C ARG A 146 10.86 -6.75 -7.06
N ILE A 147 10.82 -5.50 -7.50
CA ILE A 147 9.77 -4.53 -7.17
C ILE A 147 9.26 -3.92 -8.47
N ILE A 148 7.94 -3.96 -8.66
CA ILE A 148 7.23 -3.34 -9.77
C ILE A 148 6.47 -2.14 -9.22
N GLU A 149 7.01 -0.95 -9.45
CA GLU A 149 6.43 0.30 -8.97
C GLU A 149 5.81 1.07 -10.14
N SER A 150 4.56 1.52 -9.97
CA SER A 150 3.80 2.14 -11.05
C SER A 150 4.48 3.39 -11.64
N ALA A 151 5.12 4.21 -10.81
CA ALA A 151 5.82 5.42 -11.26
C ALA A 151 7.06 5.10 -12.10
N VAL A 152 7.69 3.95 -11.87
CA VAL A 152 8.90 3.50 -12.59
C VAL A 152 8.53 2.82 -13.90
N VAL A 153 7.51 1.96 -13.91
CA VAL A 153 7.14 1.17 -15.09
C VAL A 153 6.10 1.85 -15.99
N GLY A 154 5.50 2.96 -15.55
CA GLY A 154 4.52 3.73 -16.34
C GLY A 154 3.13 3.08 -16.46
N VAL A 155 2.89 1.97 -15.77
CA VAL A 155 1.59 1.27 -15.72
C VAL A 155 1.14 1.21 -14.27
N ARG A 156 -0.14 1.53 -14.00
CA ARG A 156 -0.68 1.60 -12.64
C ARG A 156 -1.91 0.73 -12.47
N LYS A 157 -2.10 0.19 -11.26
CA LYS A 157 -3.37 -0.43 -10.85
C LYS A 157 -4.51 0.58 -11.02
N PRO A 158 -5.69 0.19 -11.54
CA PRO A 158 -6.17 -1.18 -11.73
C PRO A 158 -5.84 -1.79 -13.11
N ASP A 159 -4.91 -1.25 -13.89
CA ASP A 159 -4.52 -1.89 -15.15
C ASP A 159 -3.88 -3.27 -14.87
N PRO A 160 -4.45 -4.39 -15.36
CA PRO A 160 -3.92 -5.72 -15.11
C PRO A 160 -2.50 -5.93 -15.66
N ALA A 161 -2.03 -5.10 -16.60
CA ALA A 161 -0.67 -5.19 -17.11
C ALA A 161 0.41 -5.01 -16.03
N ILE A 162 0.14 -4.27 -14.95
CA ILE A 162 1.11 -4.15 -13.84
C ILE A 162 1.31 -5.48 -13.10
N PHE A 163 0.26 -6.29 -12.95
CA PHE A 163 0.37 -7.62 -12.35
C PHE A 163 1.03 -8.61 -13.30
N ARG A 164 0.83 -8.46 -14.62
CA ARG A 164 1.60 -9.26 -15.61
C ARG A 164 3.10 -9.04 -15.48
N LEU A 165 3.56 -7.80 -15.26
CA LEU A 165 4.97 -7.51 -14.98
C LEU A 165 5.45 -8.20 -13.70
N GLY A 166 4.61 -8.27 -12.66
CA GLY A 166 4.92 -9.00 -11.43
C GLY A 166 5.03 -10.52 -11.65
N VAL A 167 4.11 -11.10 -12.42
CA VAL A 167 4.11 -12.53 -12.79
C VAL A 167 5.34 -12.86 -13.65
N GLU A 168 5.66 -12.01 -14.63
CA GLU A 168 6.87 -12.14 -15.44
C GLU A 168 8.14 -12.07 -14.60
N ALA A 169 8.20 -11.17 -13.61
CA ALA A 169 9.32 -11.07 -12.68
C ALA A 169 9.49 -12.32 -11.80
N LEU A 170 8.41 -13.05 -11.51
CA LEU A 170 8.45 -14.34 -10.84
C LEU A 170 8.88 -15.49 -11.77
N GLY A 171 8.71 -15.34 -13.10
CA GLY A 171 8.97 -16.40 -14.07
C GLY A 171 8.00 -17.59 -13.93
N LEU A 172 6.79 -17.35 -13.44
CA LEU A 172 5.77 -18.38 -13.17
C LEU A 172 4.51 -18.19 -14.05
N PRO A 173 3.74 -19.24 -14.31
CA PRO A 173 2.38 -19.11 -14.83
C PRO A 173 1.49 -18.35 -13.84
N ALA A 174 0.59 -17.49 -14.33
CA ALA A 174 -0.29 -16.69 -13.47
C ALA A 174 -1.11 -17.53 -12.49
N GLU A 175 -1.61 -18.68 -12.91
CA GLU A 175 -2.38 -19.63 -12.07
C GLU A 175 -1.61 -20.21 -10.87
N GLU A 176 -0.28 -20.13 -10.90
CA GLU A 176 0.62 -20.54 -9.81
C GLU A 176 1.03 -19.36 -8.91
N VAL A 177 0.51 -18.16 -9.16
CA VAL A 177 0.83 -16.95 -8.42
C VAL A 177 -0.34 -16.53 -7.52
N LEU A 178 -0.03 -16.22 -6.26
CA LEU A 178 -0.96 -15.59 -5.33
C LEU A 178 -0.70 -14.08 -5.30
N VAL A 179 -1.74 -13.27 -5.53
CA VAL A 179 -1.69 -11.82 -5.30
C VAL A 179 -2.39 -11.49 -3.98
N VAL A 180 -1.69 -10.81 -3.08
CA VAL A 180 -2.22 -10.35 -1.79
C VAL A 180 -2.33 -8.84 -1.82
N GLY A 181 -3.52 -8.31 -1.52
CA GLY A 181 -3.76 -6.86 -1.50
C GLY A 181 -4.96 -6.46 -0.65
N ASP A 182 -5.13 -5.16 -0.44
CA ASP A 182 -6.24 -4.57 0.34
C ASP A 182 -7.39 -4.06 -0.52
N SER A 183 -7.15 -3.79 -1.81
CA SER A 183 -8.15 -3.20 -2.69
C SER A 183 -8.77 -4.23 -3.61
N LEU A 184 -10.06 -4.50 -3.45
CA LEU A 184 -10.80 -5.37 -4.37
C LEU A 184 -10.65 -4.88 -5.83
N LYS A 185 -10.82 -3.58 -6.05
CA LYS A 185 -10.78 -2.97 -7.39
C LYS A 185 -9.36 -2.83 -7.97
N LYS A 186 -8.36 -2.52 -7.14
CA LYS A 186 -7.00 -2.24 -7.63
C LYS A 186 -6.08 -3.46 -7.60
N ASP A 187 -6.33 -4.44 -6.72
CA ASP A 187 -5.46 -5.61 -6.56
C ASP A 187 -6.14 -6.89 -7.00
N ILE A 188 -7.30 -7.18 -6.42
CA ILE A 188 -7.90 -8.51 -6.49
C ILE A 188 -8.49 -8.77 -7.89
N LEU A 189 -9.43 -7.94 -8.34
CA LEU A 189 -10.07 -8.10 -9.65
C LEU A 189 -9.07 -8.06 -10.83
N PRO A 190 -8.11 -7.12 -10.91
CA PRO A 190 -7.14 -7.14 -12.01
C PRO A 190 -6.19 -8.34 -11.97
N ALA A 191 -5.78 -8.81 -10.80
CA ALA A 191 -4.99 -10.04 -10.68
C ALA A 191 -5.76 -11.28 -11.14
N GLU A 192 -7.02 -11.41 -10.74
CA GLU A 192 -7.89 -12.53 -11.19
C GLU A 192 -8.13 -12.51 -12.69
N SER A 193 -8.27 -11.31 -13.27
CA SER A 193 -8.50 -11.16 -14.71
C SER A 193 -7.36 -11.70 -15.58
N ILE A 194 -6.17 -11.88 -15.00
CA ILE A 194 -5.01 -12.48 -15.68
C ILE A 194 -4.73 -13.92 -15.24
N GLY A 195 -5.59 -14.51 -14.40
CA GLY A 195 -5.51 -15.90 -13.97
C GLY A 195 -4.82 -16.13 -12.62
N CYS A 196 -4.40 -15.08 -11.90
CA CYS A 196 -3.82 -15.24 -10.57
C CYS A 196 -4.84 -15.72 -9.54
N GLN A 197 -4.39 -16.45 -8.54
CA GLN A 197 -5.15 -16.61 -7.30
C GLN A 197 -5.00 -15.35 -6.46
N THR A 198 -5.97 -15.05 -5.61
CA THR A 198 -5.94 -13.85 -4.77
C THR A 198 -6.20 -14.14 -3.31
N ALA A 199 -5.70 -13.25 -2.45
CA ALA A 199 -6.04 -13.14 -1.05
C ALA A 199 -6.31 -11.67 -0.71
N TRP A 200 -7.50 -11.38 -0.22
CA TRP A 200 -7.94 -10.02 0.04
C TRP A 200 -7.96 -9.70 1.53
N ILE A 201 -7.12 -8.74 1.96
CA ILE A 201 -7.12 -8.23 3.33
C ILE A 201 -8.08 -7.04 3.39
N LYS A 202 -9.30 -7.28 3.86
CA LYS A 202 -10.32 -6.24 3.91
C LYS A 202 -10.22 -5.41 5.20
N GLY A 203 -10.03 -4.11 5.06
CA GLY A 203 -10.20 -3.14 6.13
C GLY A 203 -11.14 -1.99 5.74
N LYS A 204 -10.92 -0.81 6.33
CA LYS A 204 -11.71 0.39 6.05
C LYS A 204 -11.29 1.01 4.72
N GLY A 205 -12.21 1.11 3.76
CA GLY A 205 -11.99 1.67 2.44
C GLY A 205 -12.13 3.19 2.38
N TRP A 206 -11.94 3.74 1.17
CA TRP A 206 -12.10 5.18 0.89
C TRP A 206 -13.57 5.62 0.84
N THR A 207 -14.49 4.70 0.51
CA THR A 207 -15.93 4.96 0.41
C THR A 207 -16.75 3.89 1.15
N ALA A 208 -18.00 4.22 1.47
CA ALA A 208 -18.94 3.24 2.04
C ALA A 208 -19.21 2.06 1.08
N ASP A 209 -19.15 2.30 -0.24
CA ASP A 209 -19.29 1.23 -1.24
C ASP A 209 -18.12 0.24 -1.16
N GLU A 210 -16.89 0.74 -1.00
CA GLU A 210 -15.72 -0.11 -0.79
C GLU A 210 -15.84 -0.91 0.52
N ASP A 211 -16.35 -0.30 1.59
CA ASP A 211 -16.61 -0.99 2.86
C ASP A 211 -17.64 -2.11 2.73
N ALA A 212 -18.63 -1.96 1.85
CA ALA A 212 -19.72 -2.91 1.65
C ALA A 212 -19.33 -4.10 0.76
N GLN A 213 -18.23 -4.02 0.01
CA GLN A 213 -17.80 -5.06 -0.92
C GLN A 213 -17.50 -6.40 -0.23
N THR A 214 -17.75 -7.51 -0.91
CA THR A 214 -17.40 -8.86 -0.44
C THR A 214 -16.73 -9.64 -1.57
N HIS A 215 -15.86 -10.58 -1.22
CA HIS A 215 -15.18 -11.42 -2.19
C HIS A 215 -14.78 -12.77 -1.57
N PRO A 216 -14.87 -13.91 -2.30
CA PRO A 216 -14.48 -15.22 -1.77
C PRO A 216 -13.01 -15.36 -1.36
N SER A 217 -12.13 -14.51 -1.86
CA SER A 217 -10.71 -14.50 -1.48
C SER A 217 -10.40 -13.72 -0.20
N GLN A 218 -11.42 -13.20 0.48
CA GLN A 218 -11.22 -12.45 1.73
C GLN A 218 -10.56 -13.33 2.81
N ILE A 219 -9.51 -12.81 3.41
CA ILE A 219 -8.82 -13.37 4.57
C ILE A 219 -8.87 -12.37 5.73
N PRO A 220 -8.88 -12.83 7.00
CA PRO A 220 -9.01 -11.93 8.14
C PRO A 220 -7.73 -11.14 8.44
N SER A 221 -6.57 -11.66 8.06
CA SER A 221 -5.26 -11.06 8.34
C SER A 221 -4.17 -11.67 7.46
N LEU A 222 -3.05 -10.96 7.33
CA LEU A 222 -1.86 -11.46 6.64
C LEU A 222 -1.36 -12.80 7.21
N SER A 223 -1.44 -13.00 8.53
CA SER A 223 -1.04 -14.24 9.20
C SER A 223 -1.82 -15.48 8.75
N SER A 224 -2.99 -15.30 8.12
CA SER A 224 -3.78 -16.41 7.54
C SER A 224 -3.07 -17.09 6.38
N LEU A 225 -2.02 -16.47 5.81
CA LEU A 225 -1.19 -17.04 4.74
C LEU A 225 -0.19 -18.10 5.24
N LEU A 226 -0.01 -18.26 6.55
CA LEU A 226 0.93 -19.23 7.13
C LEU A 226 0.37 -20.64 7.32
N GLN A 227 -0.87 -20.87 6.89
CA GLN A 227 -1.56 -22.17 7.02
C GLN A 227 -0.98 -23.25 6.11
#